data_AF-A0A1B1DVB4-F1
#
_entry.id   AF-A0A1B1DVB4-F1
#
_cell.length_a   1.000
_cell.length_b   1.000
_cell.length_c   1.000
_cell.angle_alpha   90.00
_cell.angle_beta   90.00
_cell.angle_gamma   90.00
#
_symmetry.space_group_name_H-M   'P 1'
#
loop_
_entity.id
_entity.type
_entity.pdbx_description
1 polymer ?
#
loop_
_entity_poly.entity_id
_entity_poly.type
_entity_poly.pdbx_seq_one_letter_code
_entity_poly.pdbx_strand_id
1 'polypeptide(L)'
;MKAVSIRQLSAIIILDNCGKRIAVKYYNDQFPPKGENKLVYKSSSSKDGISAPFENTYNNLRTVEDQKLFENDITEKARKLGGDSSETEVLVLNKFTILYLLINDVSIYIVGDESDNEIILHEVMQTVQQCLDNVTNNQIGKKQLLDKLDSIYLILDEIADSGIIMETNPNVIINRLYMHESDLQEHTPLNQAISSAKENIIRSLLSGT
;
A
#
# COMPACT_ATOMS: atom_id res chain seq x y z
N MET A 1 17.68 -9.82 25.85
CA MET A 1 17.44 -9.96 24.40
C MET A 1 16.45 -8.87 24.02
N LYS A 2 16.84 -7.95 23.14
CA LYS A 2 15.91 -6.96 22.56
C LYS A 2 14.88 -7.77 21.77
N ALA A 3 13.59 -7.57 22.02
CA ALA A 3 12.55 -8.27 21.28
C ALA A 3 12.75 -8.01 19.78
N VAL A 4 12.69 -9.07 18.97
CA VAL A 4 12.77 -8.94 17.51
C VAL A 4 11.48 -8.24 17.08
N SER A 5 11.61 -7.03 16.52
CA SER A 5 10.49 -6.36 15.86
C SER A 5 10.16 -7.15 14.61
N ILE A 6 8.91 -7.60 14.49
CA ILE A 6 8.43 -8.37 13.33
C ILE A 6 7.95 -7.43 12.21
N ARG A 7 7.74 -6.14 12.51
CA ARG A 7 7.25 -5.18 11.52
C ARG A 7 8.35 -4.83 10.54
N GLN A 8 8.04 -4.95 9.25
CA GLN A 8 8.94 -4.58 8.15
C GLN A 8 8.47 -3.33 7.40
N LEU A 9 7.22 -2.89 7.62
CA LEU A 9 6.64 -1.74 6.93
C LEU A 9 6.11 -0.71 7.92
N SER A 10 6.53 0.53 7.73
CA SER A 10 5.97 1.71 8.39
C SER A 10 4.79 2.28 7.59
N ALA A 11 4.87 2.33 6.26
CA ALA A 11 3.79 2.82 5.41
C ALA A 11 3.89 2.35 3.95
N ILE A 12 2.74 2.34 3.28
CA ILE A 12 2.62 2.34 1.81
C ILE A 12 1.88 3.62 1.42
N ILE A 13 2.48 4.43 0.54
CA ILE A 13 1.99 5.77 0.20
C ILE A 13 1.94 5.90 -1.32
N ILE A 14 0.78 6.28 -1.86
CA ILE A 14 0.57 6.57 -3.27
C ILE A 14 0.08 8.01 -3.38
N LEU A 15 0.89 8.87 -4.00
CA LEU A 15 0.63 10.29 -4.18
C LEU A 15 0.49 10.63 -5.67
N ASP A 16 -0.18 11.75 -5.97
CA ASP A 16 -0.12 12.37 -7.28
C ASP A 16 1.17 13.18 -7.46
N ASN A 17 1.43 13.61 -8.70
CA ASN A 17 2.51 14.56 -9.07
C ASN A 17 2.62 15.78 -8.12
N CYS A 18 1.49 16.29 -7.64
CA CYS A 18 1.45 17.46 -6.76
C CYS A 18 1.73 17.15 -5.29
N GLY A 19 1.98 15.88 -4.92
CA GLY A 19 2.14 15.41 -3.55
C GLY A 19 0.82 15.22 -2.79
N LYS A 20 -0.33 15.18 -3.48
CA LYS A 20 -1.63 14.90 -2.84
C LYS A 20 -1.86 13.40 -2.75
N ARG A 21 -2.44 12.96 -1.64
CA ARG A 21 -2.79 11.55 -1.40
C ARG A 21 -3.78 11.03 -2.45
N ILE A 22 -3.45 9.88 -3.04
CA ILE A 22 -4.37 9.02 -3.77
C ILE A 22 -4.81 7.89 -2.83
N ALA A 23 -3.85 7.13 -2.30
CA ALA A 23 -4.08 6.10 -1.29
C ALA A 23 -2.90 6.06 -0.32
N VAL A 24 -3.16 6.00 0.98
CA VAL A 24 -2.10 5.91 1.99
C VAL A 24 -2.50 4.93 3.08
N LYS A 25 -1.55 4.11 3.52
CA LYS A 25 -1.72 3.18 4.65
C LYS A 25 -0.49 3.27 5.53
N TYR A 26 -0.68 3.76 6.76
CA TYR A 26 0.36 3.88 7.78
C TYR A 26 0.14 2.80 8.84
N TYR A 27 1.19 2.06 9.19
CA TYR A 27 1.12 0.88 10.07
C TYR A 27 1.56 1.18 11.50
N ASN A 28 1.15 2.33 12.02
CA ASN A 28 1.67 2.87 13.30
C ASN A 28 0.93 2.33 14.53
N ASP A 29 0.10 1.30 14.34
CA ASP A 29 -0.73 0.70 15.38
C ASP A 29 0.12 -0.03 16.42
N GLN A 30 0.79 0.73 17.27
CA GLN A 30 0.76 0.37 18.67
C GLN A 30 -0.69 0.54 19.08
N PHE A 31 -1.38 -0.57 19.38
CA PHE A 31 -2.63 -0.54 20.12
C PHE A 31 -2.47 0.53 21.21
N PRO A 32 -3.33 1.58 21.25
CA PRO A 32 -3.33 2.42 22.43
C PRO A 32 -3.51 1.45 23.60
N PRO A 33 -2.65 1.47 24.63
CA PRO A 33 -2.82 0.58 25.76
C PRO A 33 -4.25 0.77 26.26
N LYS A 34 -5.08 -0.28 26.13
CA LYS A 34 -6.46 -0.27 26.59
C LYS A 34 -6.41 0.00 28.09
N GLY A 35 -6.60 1.26 28.51
CA GLY A 35 -6.65 1.60 29.93
C GLY A 35 -6.11 2.95 30.37
N GLU A 36 -5.46 3.76 29.53
CA GLU A 36 -5.00 5.09 29.98
C GLU A 36 -5.78 6.23 29.31
N ASN A 37 -6.70 6.78 30.11
CA ASN A 37 -7.43 8.00 29.84
C ASN A 37 -6.50 9.13 29.39
N LYS A 38 -6.97 9.88 28.37
CA LYS A 38 -6.57 11.25 28.00
C LYS A 38 -5.54 11.89 28.94
N LEU A 39 -4.25 11.79 28.59
CA LEU A 39 -3.29 12.83 28.92
C LEU A 39 -2.63 13.28 27.63
N VAL A 40 -3.11 14.44 27.18
CA VAL A 40 -2.34 15.35 26.36
C VAL A 40 -0.98 15.52 27.04
N TYR A 41 0.07 14.89 26.53
CA TYR A 41 1.44 15.24 26.89
C TYR A 41 1.74 16.61 26.29
N LYS A 42 1.23 17.65 26.95
CA LYS A 42 1.91 18.94 27.01
C LYS A 42 3.12 18.70 27.88
N SER A 43 4.28 18.46 27.27
CA SER A 43 5.56 18.42 27.99
C SER A 43 5.96 19.85 28.38
N SER A 44 5.37 20.35 29.45
CA SER A 44 5.92 21.46 30.22
C SER A 44 7.08 20.94 31.08
N SER A 45 8.29 21.37 30.71
CA SER A 45 9.45 21.64 31.57
C SER A 45 9.77 20.63 32.70
N SER A 46 10.71 19.73 32.42
CA SER A 46 11.65 19.23 33.42
C SER A 46 13.07 19.35 32.85
N LYS A 47 13.88 20.17 33.52
CA LYS A 47 15.32 20.27 33.28
C LYS A 47 15.98 18.95 33.70
N ASP A 48 17.15 18.70 33.13
CA ASP A 48 18.11 17.62 33.42
C ASP A 48 17.98 16.36 32.54
N GLY A 49 18.84 16.33 31.51
CA GLY A 49 19.07 15.19 30.62
C GLY A 49 19.20 15.65 29.17
N ILE A 50 20.39 15.52 28.58
CA ILE A 50 20.65 15.88 27.18
C ILE A 50 19.89 14.89 26.29
N SER A 51 18.62 15.16 25.98
CA SER A 51 17.87 14.48 24.92
C SER A 51 18.24 15.13 23.59
N ALA A 52 18.80 14.34 22.68
CA ALA A 52 19.21 14.80 21.36
C ALA A 52 18.02 15.49 20.63
N PRO A 53 18.22 16.62 19.92
CA PRO A 53 17.12 17.42 19.36
C PRO A 53 16.32 16.76 18.22
N PHE A 54 16.68 15.54 17.81
CA PHE A 54 16.23 14.92 16.55
C PHE A 54 15.31 13.70 16.75
N GLU A 55 14.95 13.37 17.99
CA GLU A 55 14.43 12.03 18.28
C GLU A 55 12.93 11.82 17.98
N ASN A 56 12.18 12.85 17.55
CA ASN A 56 10.74 12.74 17.30
C ASN A 56 10.23 13.62 16.13
N THR A 57 11.01 13.79 15.05
CA THR A 57 10.67 14.74 13.96
C THR A 57 9.29 14.53 13.32
N TYR A 58 8.72 13.32 13.39
CA TYR A 58 7.38 13.05 12.85
C TYR A 58 6.45 12.33 13.85
N ASN A 59 6.75 12.35 15.15
CA ASN A 59 5.94 11.67 16.19
C ASN A 59 5.54 10.21 15.81
N ASN A 60 6.47 9.48 15.19
CA ASN A 60 6.24 8.12 14.65
C ASN A 60 5.01 8.03 13.72
N LEU A 61 4.77 9.07 12.93
CA LEU A 61 3.72 9.16 11.90
C LEU A 61 2.29 8.97 12.45
N ARG A 62 2.08 9.20 13.75
CA ARG A 62 0.79 8.94 14.43
C ARG A 62 -0.32 9.91 14.07
N THR A 63 0.01 11.18 13.79
CA THR A 63 -0.99 12.20 13.49
C THR A 63 -1.05 12.47 11.99
N VAL A 64 -2.23 12.89 11.51
CA VAL A 64 -2.42 13.27 10.10
C VAL A 64 -1.56 14.48 9.73
N GLU A 65 -1.29 15.38 10.67
CA GLU A 65 -0.42 16.54 10.44
C GLU A 65 1.04 16.09 10.22
N ASP A 66 1.55 15.21 11.09
CA ASP A 66 2.90 14.68 10.97
C ASP A 66 3.09 13.85 9.69
N GLN A 67 2.08 13.05 9.31
CA GLN A 67 2.09 12.29 8.06
C GLN A 67 2.15 13.22 6.84
N LYS A 68 1.40 14.33 6.83
CA LYS A 68 1.42 15.29 5.72
C LYS A 68 2.76 16.03 5.63
N LEU A 69 3.37 16.35 6.77
CA LEU A 69 4.72 16.92 6.80
C LEU A 69 5.72 15.93 6.20
N PHE A 70 5.67 14.67 6.63
CA PHE A 70 6.50 13.60 6.09
C PHE A 70 6.30 13.42 4.57
N GLU A 71 5.05 13.36 4.10
CA GLU A 71 4.71 13.28 2.67
C GLU A 71 5.31 14.42 1.86
N ASN A 72 5.21 15.65 2.34
CA ASN A 72 5.80 16.81 1.67
C ASN A 72 7.32 16.69 1.58
N ASP A 73 7.98 16.29 2.68
CA ASP A 73 9.43 16.18 2.78
C ASP A 73 9.98 15.07 1.87
N ILE A 74 9.32 13.90 1.81
CA ILE A 74 9.73 12.81 0.91
C ILE A 74 9.50 13.19 -0.56
N THR A 75 8.41 13.89 -0.88
CA THR A 75 8.13 14.32 -2.26
C THR A 75 9.14 15.39 -2.71
N GLU A 76 9.51 16.34 -1.85
CA GLU A 76 10.54 17.31 -2.16
C GLU A 76 11.90 16.63 -2.37
N LYS A 77 12.24 15.66 -1.51
CA LYS A 77 13.50 14.91 -1.60
C LYS A 77 13.58 14.06 -2.88
N ALA A 78 12.50 13.35 -3.21
CA ALA A 78 12.40 12.56 -4.43
C ALA A 78 12.54 13.44 -5.69
N ARG A 79 11.91 14.62 -5.70
CA ARG A 79 12.03 15.58 -6.83
C ARG A 79 13.45 16.08 -7.05
N LYS A 80 14.24 16.21 -5.97
CA LYS A 80 15.66 16.62 -6.05
C LYS A 80 16.57 15.52 -6.57
N LEU A 81 16.20 14.25 -6.41
CA LEU A 81 17.03 13.13 -6.87
C LEU A 81 17.04 13.01 -8.40
N GLY A 82 15.98 13.44 -9.08
CA GLY A 82 15.96 13.54 -10.54
C GLY A 82 15.99 12.19 -11.26
N GLY A 83 15.39 11.16 -10.67
CA GLY A 83 15.35 9.80 -11.23
C GLY A 83 14.63 9.71 -12.56
N ASP A 84 15.24 8.99 -13.50
CA ASP A 84 14.59 8.53 -14.73
C ASP A 84 13.37 7.68 -14.34
N SER A 85 12.21 7.98 -14.94
CA SER A 85 10.87 7.59 -14.49
C SER A 85 10.52 6.09 -14.56
N SER A 86 11.50 5.18 -14.51
CA SER A 86 11.27 3.75 -14.71
C SER A 86 11.96 2.83 -13.71
N GLU A 87 12.83 3.33 -12.83
CA GLU A 87 13.53 2.51 -11.85
C GLU A 87 13.12 2.88 -10.42
N THR A 88 13.18 1.89 -9.52
CA THR A 88 12.93 2.12 -8.09
C THR A 88 14.18 2.70 -7.44
N GLU A 89 14.06 3.87 -6.83
CA GLU A 89 15.14 4.55 -6.12
C GLU A 89 15.03 4.34 -4.61
N VAL A 90 16.17 4.35 -3.93
CA VAL A 90 16.24 4.29 -2.46
C VAL A 90 16.55 5.68 -1.90
N LEU A 91 15.70 6.14 -0.99
CA LEU A 91 15.78 7.41 -0.28
C LEU A 91 15.91 7.12 1.21
N VAL A 92 16.79 7.84 1.89
CA VAL A 92 16.88 7.80 3.36
C VAL A 92 16.43 9.14 3.92
N LEU A 93 15.41 9.18 4.75
CA LEU A 93 14.94 10.41 5.41
C LEU A 93 14.82 10.20 6.91
N ASN A 94 15.70 10.87 7.68
CA ASN A 94 15.83 10.67 9.13
C ASN A 94 16.07 9.18 9.46
N LYS A 95 15.15 8.52 10.16
CA LYS A 95 15.19 7.09 10.51
C LYS A 95 14.35 6.21 9.58
N PHE A 96 14.00 6.71 8.40
CA PHE A 96 13.20 5.95 7.45
C PHE A 96 14.00 5.61 6.21
N THR A 97 13.93 4.34 5.82
CA THR A 97 14.39 3.83 4.54
C THR A 97 13.18 3.75 3.62
N ILE A 98 13.22 4.47 2.51
CA ILE A 98 12.07 4.70 1.64
C ILE A 98 12.44 4.28 0.23
N LEU A 99 11.64 3.42 -0.37
CA LEU A 99 11.74 3.12 -1.78
C LEU A 99 10.72 3.95 -2.54
N TYR A 100 11.15 4.53 -3.66
CA TYR A 100 10.40 5.48 -4.45
C TYR A 100 10.35 5.03 -5.91
N LEU A 101 9.15 5.09 -6.49
CA LEU A 101 8.94 4.85 -7.91
C LEU A 101 7.95 5.88 -8.47
N LEU A 102 8.33 6.53 -9.56
CA LEU A 102 7.46 7.45 -10.30
C LEU A 102 6.95 6.76 -11.56
N ILE A 103 5.63 6.67 -11.73
CA ILE A 103 4.99 6.15 -12.94
C ILE A 103 3.98 7.19 -13.41
N ASN A 104 4.19 7.73 -14.61
CA ASN A 104 3.35 8.79 -15.18
C ASN A 104 3.18 9.98 -14.21
N ASP A 105 1.96 10.20 -13.70
CA ASP A 105 1.62 11.26 -12.75
C ASP A 105 1.39 10.76 -11.31
N VAL A 106 1.88 9.55 -11.00
CA VAL A 106 1.72 8.86 -9.72
C VAL A 106 3.09 8.53 -9.12
N SER A 107 3.26 8.86 -7.84
CA SER A 107 4.44 8.51 -7.05
C SER A 107 4.06 7.45 -6.01
N ILE A 108 4.78 6.32 -6.02
CA ILE A 108 4.60 5.22 -5.08
C ILE A 108 5.79 5.22 -4.12
N TYR A 109 5.51 5.09 -2.82
CA TYR A 109 6.51 5.01 -1.78
C TYR A 109 6.24 3.81 -0.85
N ILE A 110 7.29 3.03 -0.60
CA ILE A 110 7.31 1.98 0.42
C ILE A 110 8.25 2.42 1.53
N VAL A 111 7.74 2.52 2.75
CA VAL A 111 8.48 3.10 3.89
C VAL A 111 8.75 2.02 4.93
N GLY A 112 10.04 1.80 5.24
CA GLY A 112 10.53 1.01 6.36
C GLY A 112 11.32 1.87 7.36
N ASP A 113 11.73 1.25 8.46
CA ASP A 113 12.65 1.81 9.46
C ASP A 113 14.09 1.81 8.93
N GLU A 114 15.01 2.50 9.63
CA GLU A 114 16.42 2.65 9.26
C GLU A 114 17.18 1.32 9.17
N SER A 115 16.67 0.28 9.84
CA SER A 115 17.27 -1.05 9.89
C SER A 115 16.59 -2.07 8.96
N ASP A 116 15.54 -1.69 8.25
CA ASP A 116 14.81 -2.61 7.37
C ASP A 116 15.60 -2.94 6.10
N ASN A 117 15.47 -4.19 5.65
CA ASN A 117 16.15 -4.66 4.45
C ASN A 117 15.47 -4.08 3.20
N GLU A 118 16.22 -3.31 2.42
CA GLU A 118 15.72 -2.64 1.21
C GLU A 118 15.23 -3.64 0.15
N ILE A 119 15.81 -4.85 0.10
CA ILE A 119 15.41 -5.90 -0.84
C ILE A 119 13.98 -6.35 -0.55
N ILE A 120 13.60 -6.45 0.73
CA ILE A 120 12.24 -6.81 1.13
C ILE A 120 11.27 -5.69 0.76
N LEU A 121 11.65 -4.44 1.03
CA LEU A 121 10.85 -3.28 0.63
C LEU A 121 10.68 -3.19 -0.89
N HIS A 122 11.72 -3.59 -1.64
CA HIS A 122 11.71 -3.61 -3.11
C HIS A 122 10.77 -4.67 -3.65
N GLU A 123 10.76 -5.86 -3.05
CA GLU A 123 9.77 -6.90 -3.38
C GLU A 123 8.34 -6.35 -3.21
N VAL A 124 8.05 -5.67 -2.09
CA VAL A 124 6.75 -5.03 -1.85
C VAL A 124 6.44 -3.97 -2.91
N MET A 125 7.41 -3.13 -3.28
CA MET A 125 7.25 -2.13 -4.35
C MET A 125 6.84 -2.81 -5.67
N GLN A 126 7.52 -3.89 -6.03
CA GLN A 126 7.21 -4.65 -7.24
C GLN A 126 5.84 -5.30 -7.19
N THR A 127 5.45 -5.88 -6.05
CA THR A 127 4.11 -6.45 -5.86
C THR A 127 3.03 -5.38 -6.03
N VAL A 128 3.20 -4.20 -5.40
CA VAL A 128 2.26 -3.07 -5.54
C VAL A 128 2.18 -2.66 -7.01
N GLN A 129 3.31 -2.40 -7.67
CA GLN A 129 3.34 -2.00 -9.08
C GLN A 129 2.59 -3.01 -9.97
N GLN A 130 2.90 -4.30 -9.87
CA GLN A 130 2.30 -5.33 -10.70
C GLN A 130 0.80 -5.51 -10.43
N CYS A 131 0.36 -5.37 -9.17
CA CYS A 131 -1.07 -5.39 -8.84
C CYS A 131 -1.80 -4.18 -9.43
N LEU A 132 -1.20 -2.98 -9.32
CA LEU A 132 -1.78 -1.76 -9.89
C LEU A 132 -1.84 -1.84 -11.42
N ASP A 133 -0.81 -2.36 -12.08
CA ASP A 133 -0.82 -2.60 -13.52
C ASP A 133 -1.97 -3.55 -13.91
N ASN A 134 -2.18 -4.65 -13.17
CA ASN A 134 -3.27 -5.58 -13.47
C ASN A 134 -4.64 -4.91 -13.37
N VAL A 135 -4.92 -4.20 -12.27
CA VAL A 135 -6.23 -3.55 -12.02
C VAL A 135 -6.47 -2.36 -12.95
N THR A 136 -5.41 -1.69 -13.41
CA THR A 136 -5.51 -0.52 -14.30
C THR A 136 -5.32 -0.85 -15.79
N ASN A 137 -5.18 -2.13 -16.15
CA ASN A 137 -4.87 -2.58 -17.52
C ASN A 137 -3.56 -1.97 -18.08
N ASN A 138 -2.50 -2.00 -17.27
CA ASN A 138 -1.16 -1.47 -17.56
C ASN A 138 -1.16 0.05 -17.86
N GLN A 139 -2.07 0.79 -17.22
CA GLN A 139 -2.21 2.23 -17.38
C GLN A 139 -2.30 2.89 -16.00
N ILE A 140 -1.23 2.78 -15.22
CA ILE A 140 -1.13 3.44 -13.92
C ILE A 140 -1.13 4.95 -14.13
N GLY A 141 -2.20 5.61 -13.71
CA GLY A 141 -2.35 7.05 -13.74
C GLY A 141 -3.36 7.50 -12.70
N LYS A 142 -3.30 8.76 -12.29
CA LYS A 142 -4.15 9.28 -11.20
C LYS A 142 -5.63 8.98 -11.41
N LYS A 143 -6.14 9.18 -12.63
CA LYS A 143 -7.55 8.94 -12.95
C LYS A 143 -7.92 7.47 -12.76
N GLN A 144 -7.12 6.57 -13.32
CA GLN A 144 -7.35 5.13 -13.28
C GLN A 144 -7.30 4.60 -11.86
N LEU A 145 -6.38 5.10 -11.04
CA LEU A 145 -6.29 4.72 -9.63
C LEU A 145 -7.50 5.22 -8.82
N LEU A 146 -7.96 6.45 -9.07
CA LEU A 146 -9.16 6.97 -8.40
C LEU A 146 -10.44 6.22 -8.82
N ASP A 147 -10.54 5.83 -10.09
CA ASP A 147 -11.68 5.05 -10.60
C ASP A 147 -11.70 3.61 -10.01
N LYS A 148 -10.58 3.11 -9.46
CA LYS A 148 -10.41 1.76 -8.88
C LYS A 148 -9.94 1.78 -7.42
N LEU A 149 -10.24 2.84 -6.69
CA LEU A 149 -9.71 3.08 -5.34
C LEU A 149 -10.07 1.97 -4.33
N ASP A 150 -11.27 1.40 -4.42
CA ASP A 150 -11.70 0.30 -3.55
C ASP A 150 -10.82 -0.95 -3.75
N SER A 151 -10.57 -1.33 -5.01
CA SER A 151 -9.68 -2.43 -5.37
C SER A 151 -8.25 -2.20 -4.88
N ILE A 152 -7.76 -0.95 -4.93
CA ILE A 152 -6.42 -0.59 -4.44
C ILE A 152 -6.31 -0.84 -2.95
N TYR A 153 -7.28 -0.40 -2.13
CA TYR A 153 -7.21 -0.64 -0.69
C TYR A 153 -7.28 -2.14 -0.35
N LEU A 154 -8.09 -2.92 -1.06
CA LEU A 154 -8.11 -4.37 -0.91
C LEU A 154 -6.76 -5.03 -1.25
N ILE A 155 -6.09 -4.57 -2.32
CA ILE A 155 -4.73 -5.01 -2.66
C ILE A 155 -3.75 -4.67 -1.52
N LEU A 156 -3.80 -3.44 -1.00
CA LEU A 156 -2.92 -3.02 0.10
C LEU A 156 -3.16 -3.83 1.39
N ASP A 157 -4.38 -4.30 1.63
CA ASP A 157 -4.73 -5.18 2.74
C ASP A 157 -4.20 -6.61 2.56
N GLU A 158 -4.23 -7.16 1.35
CA GLU A 158 -3.62 -8.48 1.05
C GLU A 158 -2.08 -8.42 1.08
N ILE A 159 -1.47 -7.29 0.70
CA ILE A 159 0.00 -7.13 0.71
C ILE A 159 0.53 -7.07 2.13
N ALA A 160 -0.08 -6.26 2.99
CA ALA A 160 0.40 -6.09 4.36
C ALA A 160 -0.71 -5.72 5.34
N ASP A 161 -0.62 -6.30 6.53
CA ASP A 161 -1.47 -6.00 7.67
C ASP A 161 -0.61 -5.60 8.87
N SER A 162 -0.94 -4.47 9.50
CA SER A 162 -0.26 -4.00 10.72
C SER A 162 1.26 -3.87 10.59
N GLY A 163 1.76 -3.65 9.37
CA GLY A 163 3.18 -3.51 9.06
C GLY A 163 3.91 -4.85 8.85
N ILE A 164 3.16 -5.96 8.83
CA ILE A 164 3.62 -7.30 8.52
C ILE A 164 3.26 -7.59 7.06
N ILE A 165 4.26 -8.00 6.29
CA ILE A 165 4.05 -8.42 4.89
C ILE A 165 3.35 -9.79 4.89
N MET A 166 2.23 -9.87 4.18
CA MET A 166 1.34 -11.04 4.15
C MET A 166 1.50 -11.84 2.86
N GLU A 167 1.46 -11.17 1.71
CA GLU A 167 1.58 -11.80 0.38
C GLU A 167 2.41 -10.90 -0.54
N THR A 168 3.33 -11.49 -1.30
CA THR A 168 4.17 -10.77 -2.27
C THR A 168 3.92 -11.22 -3.71
N ASN A 169 3.15 -12.29 -3.94
CA ASN A 169 2.82 -12.74 -5.29
C ASN A 169 1.58 -11.99 -5.83
N PRO A 170 1.74 -11.12 -6.84
CA PRO A 170 0.63 -10.33 -7.36
C PRO A 170 -0.47 -11.17 -8.00
N ASN A 171 -0.16 -12.31 -8.61
CA ASN A 171 -1.19 -13.18 -9.19
C ASN A 171 -2.13 -13.75 -8.12
N VAL A 172 -1.59 -14.08 -6.94
CA VAL A 172 -2.39 -14.60 -5.83
C VAL A 172 -3.32 -13.52 -5.29
N ILE A 173 -2.80 -12.31 -5.09
CA ILE A 173 -3.56 -11.14 -4.62
C ILE A 173 -4.69 -10.81 -5.59
N ILE A 174 -4.37 -10.70 -6.88
CA ILE A 174 -5.33 -10.37 -7.92
C ILE A 174 -6.41 -11.44 -8.07
N ASN A 175 -6.05 -12.72 -8.01
CA ASN A 175 -7.05 -13.79 -8.07
C ASN A 175 -8.03 -13.70 -6.88
N ARG A 176 -7.54 -13.44 -5.67
CA ARG A 176 -8.40 -13.26 -4.48
C ARG A 176 -9.28 -12.02 -4.60
N LEU A 177 -8.73 -10.92 -5.10
CA LEU A 177 -9.49 -9.69 -5.38
C LEU A 177 -10.69 -9.97 -6.32
N TYR A 178 -10.47 -10.70 -7.42
CA TYR A 178 -11.54 -11.01 -8.36
C TYR A 178 -12.53 -12.05 -7.85
N MET A 179 -12.13 -12.98 -6.99
CA MET A 179 -13.09 -13.85 -6.30
C MET A 179 -14.06 -12.99 -5.44
N HIS A 180 -13.54 -11.95 -4.78
CA HIS A 180 -14.36 -11.01 -4.03
C HIS A 180 -15.28 -10.17 -4.93
N GLU A 181 -14.82 -9.74 -6.11
CA GLU A 181 -15.69 -9.07 -7.10
C GLU A 181 -16.73 -10.02 -7.72
N SER A 182 -16.42 -11.31 -7.86
CA SER A 182 -17.34 -12.32 -8.40
C SER A 182 -18.54 -12.54 -7.48
N ASP A 183 -18.34 -12.47 -6.17
CA ASP A 183 -19.42 -12.52 -5.17
C ASP A 183 -20.31 -11.26 -5.20
N LEU A 184 -19.78 -10.12 -5.69
CA LEU A 184 -20.56 -8.90 -5.96
C LEU A 184 -21.25 -8.93 -7.33
N GLN A 185 -20.74 -9.76 -8.25
CA GLN A 185 -21.35 -10.07 -9.55
C GLN A 185 -22.09 -11.41 -9.51
N GLU A 186 -22.95 -11.62 -8.51
CA GLU A 186 -24.06 -12.55 -8.68
C GLU A 186 -24.95 -12.03 -9.83
N HIS A 187 -24.62 -12.45 -11.04
CA HIS A 187 -25.48 -13.11 -12.00
C HIS A 187 -24.64 -13.31 -13.27
N THR A 188 -24.07 -14.51 -13.43
CA THR A 188 -24.17 -15.10 -14.77
C THR A 188 -25.66 -15.05 -15.10
N PRO A 189 -26.11 -14.29 -16.12
CA PRO A 189 -27.53 -14.23 -16.39
C PRO A 189 -27.97 -15.67 -16.64
N LEU A 190 -28.92 -16.16 -15.85
CA LEU A 190 -29.47 -17.52 -15.93
C LEU A 190 -29.71 -17.94 -17.38
N ASN A 191 -30.03 -16.99 -18.26
CA ASN A 191 -30.17 -17.14 -19.70
C ASN A 191 -28.93 -17.71 -20.41
N GLN A 192 -27.70 -17.35 -20.04
CA GLN A 192 -26.47 -17.82 -20.68
C GLN A 192 -26.11 -19.25 -20.24
N ALA A 193 -26.32 -19.57 -18.96
CA ALA A 193 -26.19 -20.94 -18.43
C ALA A 193 -27.27 -21.88 -18.99
N ILE A 194 -28.52 -21.40 -19.11
CA ILE A 194 -29.61 -22.16 -19.77
C ILE A 194 -29.29 -22.36 -21.25
N SER A 195 -28.74 -21.35 -21.93
CA SER A 195 -28.41 -21.46 -23.36
C SER A 195 -27.30 -22.46 -23.63
N SER A 196 -26.23 -22.45 -22.83
CA SER A 196 -25.13 -23.41 -22.96
C SER A 196 -25.54 -24.84 -22.58
N ALA A 197 -26.35 -25.00 -21.53
CA ALA A 197 -26.92 -26.29 -21.15
C ALA A 197 -27.85 -26.84 -22.25
N LYS A 198 -28.67 -25.98 -22.86
CA LYS A 198 -29.55 -26.35 -23.98
C LYS A 198 -28.76 -26.78 -25.21
N GLU A 199 -27.69 -26.07 -25.58
CA GLU A 199 -26.84 -26.45 -26.71
C GLU A 199 -26.14 -27.79 -26.48
N ASN A 200 -25.66 -28.04 -25.25
CA ASN A 200 -25.02 -29.31 -24.90
C ASN A 200 -26.00 -30.50 -24.95
N ILE A 201 -27.25 -30.32 -24.49
CA ILE A 201 -28.31 -31.34 -24.61
C ILE A 201 -28.65 -31.59 -26.09
N ILE A 202 -28.79 -30.53 -26.89
CA ILE A 202 -29.10 -30.67 -28.33
C ILE A 202 -27.99 -31.42 -29.06
N ARG A 203 -26.72 -31.10 -28.80
CA ARG A 203 -25.58 -31.83 -29.38
C ARG A 203 -25.56 -33.29 -28.95
N SER A 204 -25.82 -33.58 -27.68
CA SER A 204 -25.87 -34.95 -27.17
C SER A 204 -27.01 -35.79 -27.77
N LEU A 205 -28.12 -35.17 -28.15
CA LEU A 205 -29.25 -35.85 -28.81
C LEU A 205 -29.02 -36.05 -30.31
N LEU A 206 -28.33 -35.10 -30.98
CA LEU A 206 -28.00 -35.18 -32.39
C LEU A 206 -26.80 -36.10 -32.70
N SER A 207 -25.88 -36.28 -31.74
CA SER A 207 -24.74 -37.19 -31.88
C SER A 207 -25.03 -38.63 -31.47
N GLY A 208 -26.28 -38.93 -31.09
CA GLY A 208 -26.73 -40.23 -30.60
C GLY A 208 -27.56 -41.03 -31.60
N THR A 209 -27.01 -41.29 -32.79
CA THR A 209 -27.41 -42.39 -33.71
C THR A 209 -26.20 -42.85 -34.52
#